data_AF-A0A090QLV3-F1
#
_entry.id   AF-A0A090QLV3-F1
#
_cell.length_a   1.000
_cell.length_b   1.000
_cell.length_c   1.000
_cell.angle_alpha   90.00
_cell.angle_beta   90.00
_cell.angle_gamma   90.00
#
_symmetry.space_group_name_H-M   'P 1'
#
loop_
_entity.id
_entity.type
_entity.pdbx_description
1 polymer ?
#
loop_
_entity_poly.entity_id
_entity_poly.type
_entity_poly.pdbx_seq_one_letter_code
_entity_poly.pdbx_strand_id
1 'polypeptide(L)' 'MLDALVGRMLRHNVKVIETTITEDNEASWALFKKMDAAHGQQGVVTTFLDEQAHFKGKHDTEYLYRITLKHSQ' A
#
# COMPACT_ATOMS: atom_id res chain seq x y z
N MET A 1 -8.78 4.88 -12.00
CA MET A 1 -8.95 5.79 -10.84
C MET A 1 -7.62 5.99 -10.10
N LEU A 2 -7.01 4.93 -9.54
CA LEU A 2 -5.76 5.02 -8.76
C LEU A 2 -4.62 5.69 -9.54
N ASP A 3 -4.37 5.28 -10.78
CA ASP A 3 -3.33 5.88 -11.64
C ASP A 3 -3.51 7.40 -11.81
N ALA A 4 -4.76 7.85 -11.95
CA ALA A 4 -5.09 9.26 -12.09
C ALA A 4 -4.89 10.04 -10.78
N LEU A 5 -4.91 9.38 -9.61
CA LEU A 5 -4.57 9.99 -8.32
C LEU A 5 -3.04 10.02 -8.13
N VAL A 6 -2.36 8.91 -8.38
CA VAL A 6 -0.89 8.79 -8.34
C VAL A 6 -0.25 9.82 -9.25
N GLY A 7 -0.78 10.01 -10.47
CA GLY A 7 -0.30 11.02 -11.39
C GLY A 7 -0.39 12.45 -10.86
N ARG A 8 -1.35 12.77 -9.97
CA ARG A 8 -1.39 14.10 -9.30
C ARG A 8 -0.42 14.14 -8.13
N MET A 9 -0.34 13.08 -7.34
CA MET A 9 0.59 12.96 -6.23
C MET A 9 2.04 13.15 -6.67
N LEU A 10 2.44 12.57 -7.81
CA LEU A 10 3.75 12.78 -8.41
C LEU A 10 4.03 14.26 -8.73
N ARG A 11 3.04 15.00 -9.25
CA ARG A 11 3.18 16.46 -9.50
C ARG A 11 3.35 17.27 -8.22
N HIS A 12 2.90 16.74 -7.08
CA HIS A 12 3.08 17.34 -5.76
C HIS A 12 4.28 16.75 -4.99
N ASN A 13 5.20 16.10 -5.69
CA ASN A 13 6.44 15.56 -5.13
C ASN A 13 6.21 14.52 -4.01
N VAL A 14 5.06 13.85 -4.01
CA VAL A 14 4.79 12.72 -3.11
C VAL A 14 5.71 11.57 -3.50
N LYS A 15 6.43 11.02 -2.52
CA LYS A 15 7.45 9.97 -2.74
C LYS A 15 6.99 8.58 -2.33
N VAL A 16 5.98 8.49 -1.47
CA VAL A 16 5.57 7.24 -0.86
C VAL A 16 4.05 7.22 -0.73
N ILE A 17 3.46 6.06 -0.99
CA ILE A 17 2.08 5.74 -0.65
C ILE A 17 2.11 4.66 0.43
N GLU A 18 1.30 4.86 1.46
CA GLU A 18 1.05 3.87 2.50
C GLU A 18 -0.44 3.53 2.51
N THR A 19 -0.75 2.25 2.64
CA THR A 19 -2.11 1.75 2.82
C THR A 19 -2.06 0.56 3.75
N THR A 20 -3.17 0.28 4.43
CA THR A 20 -3.35 -0.98 5.14
C THR A 20 -4.24 -1.91 4.33
N ILE A 21 -3.97 -3.22 4.41
CA ILE A 21 -4.71 -4.26 3.71
C ILE A 21 -4.78 -5.48 4.64
N THR A 22 -5.96 -6.07 4.83
CA THR A 22 -6.11 -7.38 5.49
C THR A 22 -5.54 -8.51 4.63
N GLU A 23 -5.18 -9.66 5.23
CA GLU A 23 -4.57 -10.78 4.50
C GLU A 23 -5.45 -11.28 3.34
N ASP A 24 -6.76 -11.35 3.57
CA ASP A 24 -7.77 -11.93 2.68
C ASP A 24 -8.23 -11.00 1.55
N ASN A 25 -7.85 -9.72 1.57
CA ASN A 25 -8.25 -8.74 0.56
C ASN A 25 -7.38 -8.83 -0.69
N GLU A 26 -7.48 -9.97 -1.39
CA GLU A 26 -6.69 -10.32 -2.57
C GLU A 26 -6.80 -9.25 -3.68
N ALA A 27 -7.99 -8.64 -3.84
CA ALA A 27 -8.22 -7.60 -4.83
C ALA A 27 -7.38 -6.35 -4.57
N SER A 28 -7.28 -5.91 -3.31
CA SER A 28 -6.44 -4.78 -2.93
C SER A 28 -4.96 -5.13 -3.05
N TRP A 29 -4.56 -6.34 -2.64
CA TRP A 29 -3.20 -6.83 -2.85
C TRP A 29 -2.79 -6.78 -4.33
N ALA A 30 -3.63 -7.30 -5.22
CA ALA A 30 -3.36 -7.28 -6.66
C ALA A 30 -3.26 -5.84 -7.20
N LEU A 31 -4.16 -4.95 -6.77
CA LEU A 31 -4.17 -3.55 -7.17
C LEU A 31 -2.85 -2.83 -6.78
N PHE A 32 -2.46 -2.94 -5.51
CA PHE A 32 -1.28 -2.22 -5.00
C PHE A 32 0.03 -2.88 -5.44
N LYS A 33 0.10 -4.21 -5.60
CA LYS A 33 1.27 -4.88 -6.20
C LYS A 33 1.48 -4.46 -7.65
N LYS A 34 0.41 -4.31 -8.44
CA LYS A 34 0.50 -3.81 -9.82
C LYS A 34 1.03 -2.37 -9.85
N MET A 35 0.56 -1.52 -8.94
CA MET A 35 1.07 -0.15 -8.79
C MET A 35 2.55 -0.15 -8.40
N ASP A 36 2.93 -0.93 -7.39
CA ASP A 36 4.34 -1.06 -6.96
C ASP A 36 5.23 -1.52 -8.12
N ALA A 37 4.81 -2.52 -8.88
CA ALA A 37 5.52 -2.98 -10.08
C ALA A 37 5.74 -1.86 -11.10
N ALA A 38 4.74 -1.00 -11.33
CA ALA A 38 4.88 0.16 -12.22
C ALA A 38 5.88 1.22 -11.71
N HIS A 39 6.19 1.21 -10.40
CA HIS A 39 7.13 2.12 -9.76
C HIS A 39 8.45 1.45 -9.34
N GLY A 40 8.74 0.25 -9.82
CA GLY A 40 10.03 -0.43 -9.65
C GLY A 40 10.04 -1.52 -8.57
N GLN A 41 8.86 -1.88 -8.03
CA GLN A 41 8.67 -3.07 -7.18
C GLN A 41 9.55 -3.05 -5.92
N GLN A 42 9.54 -1.93 -5.20
CA GLN A 42 10.35 -1.70 -4.00
C GLN A 42 9.49 -1.57 -2.75
N GLY A 43 8.22 -1.97 -2.83
CA GLY A 43 7.31 -1.87 -1.71
C GLY A 43 7.69 -2.83 -0.57
N VAL A 44 7.45 -2.37 0.65
CA VAL A 44 7.73 -3.11 1.89
C VAL A 44 6.42 -3.33 2.62
N VAL A 45 6.20 -4.57 3.08
CA VAL A 45 5.02 -4.95 3.86
C VAL A 45 5.45 -5.24 5.29
N THR A 46 4.74 -4.67 6.25
CA THR A 46 4.93 -4.92 7.69
C THR A 46 3.57 -5.08 8.37
N THR A 47 3.50 -5.90 9.42
CA THR A 47 2.33 -5.91 10.32
C THR A 47 2.16 -4.53 10.95
N PHE A 48 0.93 -4.00 10.96
CA PHE A 48 0.63 -2.71 11.57
C PHE A 48 -0.41 -2.83 12.69
N LEU A 49 -1.65 -3.21 12.39
CA LEU A 49 -2.66 -3.46 13.41
C LEU A 49 -2.92 -4.96 13.51
N ASP A 50 -2.23 -5.60 14.44
CA ASP A 50 -2.38 -7.02 14.75
C ASP A 50 -3.75 -7.35 15.38
N GLU A 51 -4.37 -8.43 14.91
CA GLU A 51 -5.67 -8.95 15.34
C GLU A 51 -5.76 -9.11 16.87
N GLN A 52 -4.73 -9.67 17.50
CA GLN A 52 -4.77 -9.97 18.91
C GLN A 52 -4.32 -8.79 19.76
N ALA A 53 -3.19 -8.19 19.41
CA ALA A 53 -2.60 -7.09 20.18
C ALA A 53 -3.46 -5.82 20.13
N HIS A 54 -4.15 -5.54 19.01
CA HIS A 54 -4.91 -4.31 18.84
C HIS A 54 -6.43 -4.55 18.86
N PHE A 55 -6.90 -5.64 18.26
CA PHE A 55 -8.34 -5.87 18.09
C PHE A 55 -8.94 -6.90 19.05
N LYS A 56 -8.12 -7.60 19.85
CA LYS A 56 -8.57 -8.68 20.76
C LYS A 56 -9.41 -9.73 20.02
N GLY A 57 -9.02 -10.06 18.78
CA GLY A 57 -9.72 -11.04 17.93
C GLY A 57 -11.02 -10.52 17.29
N LYS A 58 -11.27 -9.21 17.26
CA LYS A 58 -12.50 -8.64 16.69
C LYS A 58 -12.39 -8.18 15.24
N HIS A 59 -11.16 -8.03 14.74
CA HIS A 59 -10.86 -7.62 13.37
C HIS A 59 -9.55 -8.26 12.95
N ASP A 60 -9.43 -8.56 11.66
CA ASP A 60 -8.25 -9.18 11.07
C ASP A 60 -7.03 -8.25 11.14
N THR A 61 -5.85 -8.84 11.02
CA THR A 61 -4.59 -8.10 11.00
C THR A 61 -4.51 -7.21 9.76
N GLU A 62 -4.25 -5.93 9.96
CA GLU A 62 -4.01 -4.94 8.91
C GLU A 62 -2.51 -4.84 8.64
N TYR A 63 -2.10 -5.18 7.41
CA TYR A 63 -0.72 -5.07 6.96
C TYR A 63 -0.48 -3.70 6.32
N LEU A 64 0.51 -2.96 6.82
CA LEU A 64 0.96 -1.73 6.20
C LEU A 64 1.81 -2.06 4.98
N TYR A 65 1.37 -1.64 3.81
CA TYR A 65 2.12 -1.70 2.57
C TYR A 65 2.62 -0.31 2.20
N ARG A 66 3.95 -0.13 2.24
CA ARG A 66 4.64 1.12 1.92
C ARG A 66 5.29 1.02 0.54
N ILE A 67 4.82 1.81 -0.41
CA ILE A 67 5.24 1.79 -1.83
C ILE A 67 5.93 3.09 -2.19
N THR A 68 7.17 3.01 -2.69
CA THR A 68 7.92 4.18 -3.16
C THR A 68 7.53 4.51 -4.59
N LEU A 69 7.16 5.77 -4.84
CA LEU A 69 6.83 6.27 -6.17
C LEU A 69 8.10 6.68 -6.92
N LYS A 70 8.33 6.06 -8.07
CA LYS A 70 9.39 6.48 -8.99
C LYS A 70 9.00 7.80 -9.65
N HIS A 71 9.85 8.82 -9.47
CA HIS A 71 9.76 10.07 -10.22
C HIS A 71 10.58 9.93 -11.50
N SER A 72 9.98 10.25 -12.64
CA SER A 72 10.72 10.44 -13.87
C SER A 72 11.57 11.70 -13.69
N GLN A 73 12.90 11.58 -13.82
CA GLN A 73 13.80 12.73 -13.94
C GLN A 73 13.47 13.53 -15.20
#